data_AF-A0A2H6K9J5-F1
#
_entry.id   AF-A0A2H6K9J5-F1
#
_cell.length_a   1.000
_cell.length_b   1.000
_cell.length_c   1.000
_cell.angle_alpha   90.00
_cell.angle_beta   90.00
_cell.angle_gamma   90.00
#
_symmetry.space_group_name_H-M   'P 1'
#
loop_
_entity.id
_entity.type
_entity.pdbx_description
1 polymer ?
#
loop_
_entity_poly.entity_id
_entity_poly.type
_entity_poly.pdbx_seq_one_letter_code
_entity_poly.pdbx_strand_id
1 'polypeptide(L)'
;MAYTSLTDVPHNLKEGIDWLIALRGTDAEKNLKAMGEALYKFLADKPIGKTQVPALEKIKHISKQFIANPELKEMWPANELLRRFKGPMSKKGPGCLASCFGASLESDYKNVVRTKGLTAETIAKKLRKLVNGCEKFLEKIKSPDQYKPSYTSEATWDVSCSNNPEACAVVLVGIAPMLYTGLRCLREASHDDTLPVSPFAPCTILGNVLKAVGYERSECCAKISGSYVFKALGNVKFQMLVTLYDLAGFWAFY
;
A
#
# COMPACT_ATOMS: atom_id res chain seq x y z
N MET A 1 19.46 7.51 -3.82
CA MET A 1 19.58 7.02 -5.21
C MET A 1 18.17 6.77 -5.71
N ALA A 2 17.88 7.09 -6.97
CA ALA A 2 16.59 6.78 -7.58
C ALA A 2 16.61 5.37 -8.17
N TYR A 3 15.50 4.65 -8.07
CA TYR A 3 15.33 3.30 -8.60
C TYR A 3 15.17 3.33 -10.13
N THR A 4 15.76 2.34 -10.79
CA THR A 4 15.73 2.22 -12.27
C THR A 4 14.94 1.01 -12.74
N SER A 5 14.48 0.14 -11.82
CA SER A 5 13.63 -1.00 -12.12
C SER A 5 12.40 -1.08 -11.21
N LEU A 6 11.26 -1.54 -11.75
CA LEU A 6 10.08 -1.91 -10.95
C LEU A 6 10.28 -3.19 -10.12
N THR A 7 11.39 -3.89 -10.28
CA THR A 7 11.79 -4.97 -9.36
C THR A 7 12.56 -4.45 -8.14
N ASP A 8 13.00 -3.19 -8.16
CA ASP A 8 13.54 -2.54 -6.98
C ASP A 8 12.40 -2.32 -5.98
N VAL A 9 12.67 -2.61 -4.71
CA VAL A 9 11.62 -2.74 -3.70
C VAL A 9 11.49 -1.42 -2.92
N PRO A 10 10.29 -0.82 -2.87
CA PRO A 10 10.01 0.31 -1.98
C PRO A 10 10.23 -0.01 -0.49
N HIS A 11 10.74 0.96 0.26
CA HIS A 11 11.00 0.87 1.71
C HIS A 11 10.03 1.71 2.55
N ASN A 12 9.26 2.60 1.92
CA ASN A 12 8.24 3.43 2.58
C ASN A 12 7.05 3.70 1.65
N LEU A 13 6.03 4.39 2.18
CA LEU A 13 4.82 4.69 1.43
C LEU A 13 5.07 5.58 0.22
N LYS A 14 5.90 6.64 0.35
CA LYS A 14 6.23 7.54 -0.75
C LYS A 14 6.80 6.73 -1.91
N GLU A 15 7.81 5.90 -1.66
CA GLU A 15 8.40 5.03 -2.66
C GLU A 15 7.39 4.04 -3.25
N GLY A 16 6.47 3.51 -2.43
CA GLY A 16 5.42 2.62 -2.92
C GLY A 16 4.42 3.33 -3.84
N ILE A 17 4.08 4.59 -3.56
CA ILE A 17 3.23 5.40 -4.43
C ILE A 17 3.97 5.76 -5.72
N ASP A 18 5.25 6.13 -5.64
CA ASP A 18 6.08 6.39 -6.82
C ASP A 18 6.21 5.13 -7.69
N TRP A 19 6.35 3.95 -7.08
CA TRP A 19 6.37 2.67 -7.77
C TRP A 19 5.05 2.41 -8.52
N LEU A 20 3.90 2.71 -7.91
CA LEU A 20 2.58 2.57 -8.56
C LEU A 20 2.43 3.51 -9.77
N ILE A 21 2.98 4.72 -9.68
CA ILE A 21 2.96 5.70 -10.77
C ILE A 21 3.92 5.28 -11.89
N ALA A 22 5.10 4.75 -11.55
CA ALA A 22 6.06 4.20 -12.50
C ALA A 22 5.50 2.95 -13.21
N LEU A 23 4.84 2.05 -12.47
CA LEU A 23 4.14 0.88 -12.99
C LEU A 23 3.10 1.25 -14.05
N ARG A 24 2.34 2.32 -13.81
CA ARG A 24 1.38 2.83 -14.79
C ARG A 24 2.09 3.20 -16.09
N GLY A 25 3.22 3.88 -16.00
CA GLY A 25 3.96 4.38 -17.15
C GLY A 25 3.10 5.29 -18.04
N THR A 26 3.44 5.33 -19.33
CA THR A 26 2.72 6.09 -20.37
C THR A 26 1.51 5.35 -20.92
N ASP A 27 1.54 4.01 -20.96
CA ASP A 27 0.43 3.16 -21.38
C ASP A 27 -0.21 2.45 -20.17
N ALA A 28 -1.02 3.21 -19.44
CA ALA A 28 -1.71 2.75 -18.25
C ALA A 28 -2.63 1.55 -18.50
N GLU A 29 -3.21 1.45 -19.71
CA GLU A 29 -4.14 0.37 -20.02
C GLU A 29 -3.41 -0.95 -20.20
N LYS A 30 -2.38 -0.97 -21.05
CA LYS A 30 -1.54 -2.15 -21.29
C LYS A 30 -0.85 -2.61 -20.00
N ASN A 31 -0.17 -1.71 -19.30
CA ASN A 31 0.68 -2.07 -18.16
C ASN A 31 -0.15 -2.61 -16.98
N LEU A 32 -1.27 -1.97 -16.65
CA LEU A 32 -2.10 -2.41 -15.54
C LEU A 32 -2.91 -3.66 -15.88
N LYS A 33 -3.24 -3.88 -17.15
CA LYS A 33 -3.83 -5.15 -17.61
C LYS A 33 -2.82 -6.29 -17.42
N ALA A 34 -1.59 -6.12 -17.89
CA ALA A 34 -0.54 -7.11 -17.76
C ALA A 34 -0.20 -7.41 -16.27
N MET A 35 -0.18 -6.37 -15.42
CA MET A 35 -0.04 -6.55 -13.97
C MET A 35 -1.22 -7.32 -13.37
N GLY A 36 -2.46 -7.03 -13.79
CA GLY A 36 -3.65 -7.74 -13.35
C GLY A 36 -3.61 -9.23 -13.70
N GLU A 37 -3.12 -9.58 -14.89
CA GLU A 37 -2.89 -10.96 -15.31
C GLU A 37 -1.79 -11.63 -14.49
N ALA A 38 -0.67 -10.94 -14.25
CA ALA A 38 0.43 -11.45 -13.44
C ALA A 38 0.00 -11.74 -11.99
N LEU A 39 -0.73 -10.81 -11.36
CA LEU A 39 -1.29 -10.99 -10.02
C LEU A 39 -2.31 -12.12 -9.97
N TYR A 40 -3.21 -12.20 -10.97
CA TYR A 40 -4.19 -13.29 -11.03
C TYR A 40 -3.48 -14.64 -11.05
N LYS A 41 -2.51 -14.83 -11.97
CA LYS A 41 -1.72 -16.07 -12.06
C LYS A 41 -0.96 -16.35 -10.76
N PHE A 42 -0.33 -15.32 -10.18
CA PHE A 42 0.44 -15.45 -8.95
C PHE A 42 -0.43 -15.87 -7.75
N LEU A 43 -1.68 -15.40 -7.67
CA LEU A 43 -2.56 -15.63 -6.53
C LEU A 43 -3.57 -16.78 -6.70
N ALA A 44 -3.98 -17.12 -7.93
CA ALA A 44 -5.06 -18.08 -8.20
C ALA A 44 -4.80 -19.51 -7.68
N ASP A 45 -3.52 -19.91 -7.72
CA ASP A 45 -3.08 -21.27 -7.39
C ASP A 45 -2.44 -21.39 -6.01
N LYS A 46 -2.42 -20.31 -5.22
CA LYS A 46 -1.81 -20.32 -3.88
C LYS A 46 -2.86 -20.76 -2.85
N PRO A 47 -2.71 -21.93 -2.21
CA PRO A 47 -3.65 -22.35 -1.17
C PRO A 47 -3.60 -21.39 0.03
N ILE A 48 -4.68 -21.36 0.83
CA ILE A 48 -4.63 -20.70 2.14
C ILE A 48 -3.75 -21.57 3.03
N GLY A 49 -2.78 -20.96 3.70
CA GLY A 49 -1.70 -21.67 4.38
C GLY A 49 -0.35 -21.21 3.87
N LYS A 50 0.63 -21.12 4.77
CA LYS A 50 1.94 -20.50 4.53
C LYS A 50 2.62 -21.07 3.29
N THR A 51 2.53 -20.34 2.18
CA THR A 51 3.30 -20.63 0.97
C THR A 51 4.58 -19.81 1.02
N GLN A 52 5.74 -20.48 1.10
CA GLN A 52 7.01 -19.78 1.02
C GLN A 52 7.32 -19.44 -0.44
N VAL A 53 7.37 -18.15 -0.74
CA VAL A 53 7.88 -17.63 -2.00
C VAL A 53 9.18 -16.89 -1.67
N PRO A 54 10.37 -17.45 -1.96
CA PRO A 54 11.65 -16.88 -1.51
C PRO A 54 11.86 -15.41 -1.89
N ALA A 55 11.41 -15.01 -3.10
CA ALA A 55 11.46 -13.63 -3.55
C ALA A 55 10.55 -12.70 -2.71
N LEU A 56 9.41 -13.20 -2.24
CA LEU A 56 8.46 -12.45 -1.42
C LEU A 56 9.00 -12.24 0.00
N GLU A 57 9.66 -13.23 0.62
CA GLU A 57 10.13 -13.15 2.01
C GLU A 57 11.02 -11.93 2.31
N LYS A 58 11.89 -11.54 1.36
CA LYS A 58 12.72 -10.33 1.49
C LYS A 58 11.86 -9.07 1.55
N ILE A 59 10.84 -8.99 0.70
CA ILE A 59 9.93 -7.84 0.62
C ILE A 59 9.00 -7.79 1.84
N LYS A 60 8.56 -8.95 2.32
CA LYS A 60 7.80 -9.08 3.57
C LYS A 60 8.58 -8.49 4.74
N HIS A 61 9.89 -8.75 4.79
CA HIS A 61 10.75 -8.18 5.83
C HIS A 61 10.80 -6.65 5.74
N ILE A 62 11.00 -6.09 4.55
CA ILE A 62 11.00 -4.64 4.31
C ILE A 62 9.68 -4.01 4.75
N SER A 63 8.55 -4.54 4.28
CA SER A 63 7.22 -4.07 4.68
C SER A 63 6.99 -4.15 6.19
N LYS A 64 7.45 -5.23 6.84
CA LYS A 64 7.35 -5.38 8.29
C LYS A 64 8.22 -4.36 9.04
N GLN A 65 9.43 -4.06 8.56
CA GLN A 65 10.28 -3.02 9.14
C GLN A 65 9.63 -1.64 9.04
N PHE A 66 9.06 -1.31 7.88
CA PHE A 66 8.31 -0.07 7.70
C PHE A 66 7.15 0.04 8.69
N ILE A 67 6.31 -1.00 8.79
CA ILE A 67 5.15 -1.01 9.70
C ILE A 67 5.60 -0.93 11.18
N ALA A 68 6.76 -1.48 11.51
CA ALA A 68 7.34 -1.43 12.86
C ALA A 68 8.04 -0.10 13.20
N ASN A 69 8.01 0.90 12.31
CA ASN A 69 8.56 2.23 12.57
C ASN A 69 7.96 2.81 13.88
N PRO A 70 8.77 3.36 14.81
CA PRO A 70 8.28 3.90 16.08
C PRO A 70 7.13 4.92 15.96
N GLU A 71 7.13 5.73 14.90
CA GLU A 71 6.09 6.74 14.65
C GLU A 71 4.79 6.14 14.11
N LEU A 72 4.80 4.86 13.69
CA LEU A 72 3.66 4.16 13.10
C LEU A 72 3.14 3.03 13.99
N LYS A 73 4.03 2.25 14.61
CA LYS A 73 3.75 0.92 15.18
C LYS A 73 2.66 0.90 16.27
N GLU A 74 2.48 2.01 17.00
CA GLU A 74 1.48 2.13 18.06
C GLU A 74 0.11 2.58 17.52
N MET A 75 0.07 3.15 16.31
CA MET A 75 -1.18 3.51 15.64
C MET A 75 -1.96 2.26 15.30
N TRP A 76 -3.29 2.34 15.38
CA TRP A 76 -4.18 1.18 15.19
C TRP A 76 -3.90 0.39 13.88
N PRO A 77 -3.70 1.01 12.70
CA PRO A 77 -3.50 0.25 11.45
C PRO A 77 -2.20 -0.56 11.43
N ALA A 78 -1.12 0.00 12.00
CA ALA A 78 0.17 -0.66 12.02
C ALA A 78 0.22 -1.75 13.08
N ASN A 79 -0.28 -1.45 14.28
CA ASN A 79 -0.37 -2.41 15.39
C ASN A 79 -1.15 -3.66 14.99
N GLU A 80 -2.33 -3.48 14.35
CA GLU A 80 -3.15 -4.60 13.90
C GLU A 80 -2.43 -5.47 12.85
N LEU A 81 -1.72 -4.89 11.88
CA LEU A 81 -0.93 -5.69 10.92
C LEU A 81 0.28 -6.36 11.57
N LEU A 82 0.99 -5.71 12.50
CA LEU A 82 2.10 -6.32 13.23
C LEU A 82 1.65 -7.52 14.06
N ARG A 83 0.46 -7.44 14.66
CA ARG A 83 -0.15 -8.56 15.38
C ARG A 83 -0.39 -9.74 14.44
N ARG A 84 -0.87 -9.50 13.22
CA ARG A 84 -1.07 -10.55 12.20
C ARG A 84 0.23 -11.17 11.72
N PHE A 85 1.32 -10.39 11.57
CA PHE A 85 2.63 -10.96 11.25
C PHE A 85 3.23 -11.86 12.35
N LYS A 86 2.73 -11.76 13.58
CA LYS A 86 3.25 -12.51 14.74
C LYS A 86 2.35 -13.67 15.16
N GLY A 87 1.03 -13.53 14.97
CA GLY A 87 0.03 -14.47 15.47
C GLY A 87 -0.50 -15.42 14.39
N PRO A 88 -0.88 -16.66 14.74
CA PRO A 88 -1.60 -17.53 13.83
C PRO A 88 -2.97 -16.94 13.47
N MET A 89 -3.54 -17.36 12.35
CA MET A 89 -4.90 -16.99 11.95
C MET A 89 -5.89 -17.30 13.08
N SER A 90 -6.57 -16.27 13.58
CA SER A 90 -7.62 -16.48 14.58
C SER A 90 -8.78 -17.23 13.94
N LYS A 91 -8.97 -18.48 14.36
CA LYS A 91 -10.17 -19.28 14.02
C LYS A 91 -11.45 -18.75 14.70
N LYS A 92 -11.31 -17.85 15.68
CA LYS A 92 -12.42 -17.24 16.43
C LYS A 92 -12.78 -15.89 15.82
N GLY A 93 -13.71 -15.90 14.88
CA GLY A 93 -14.46 -14.73 14.42
C GLY A 93 -13.60 -13.62 13.79
N PRO A 94 -14.24 -12.70 13.08
CA PRO A 94 -13.51 -11.77 12.24
C PRO A 94 -12.98 -10.65 13.18
N GLY A 95 -11.66 -10.46 13.21
CA GLY A 95 -10.96 -9.59 14.17
C GLY A 95 -11.35 -8.10 14.05
N CYS A 96 -10.58 -7.20 14.67
CA CYS A 96 -10.91 -5.76 14.67
C CYS A 96 -11.00 -5.14 13.26
N LEU A 97 -10.33 -5.72 12.25
CA LEU A 97 -10.57 -5.35 10.84
C LEU A 97 -12.01 -5.64 10.41
N ALA A 98 -12.64 -6.71 10.85
CA ALA A 98 -14.03 -6.98 10.48
C ALA A 98 -15.00 -5.93 11.01
N SER A 99 -14.79 -5.47 12.24
CA SER A 99 -15.55 -4.38 12.84
C SER A 99 -15.24 -3.03 12.18
N CYS A 100 -13.98 -2.76 11.84
CA CYS A 100 -13.58 -1.51 11.19
C CYS A 100 -13.85 -1.47 9.68
N PHE A 101 -14.12 -2.62 9.05
CA PHE A 101 -14.42 -2.78 7.63
C PHE A 101 -15.89 -3.15 7.38
N GLY A 102 -16.70 -3.32 8.43
CA GLY A 102 -18.13 -3.63 8.35
C GLY A 102 -18.47 -5.02 7.79
N ALA A 103 -17.47 -5.88 7.59
CA ALA A 103 -17.62 -7.24 7.10
C ALA A 103 -16.37 -8.03 7.47
N SER A 104 -16.52 -9.32 7.80
CA SER A 104 -15.41 -10.25 7.73
C SER A 104 -14.79 -10.16 6.34
N LEU A 105 -13.57 -9.65 6.22
CA LEU A 105 -12.87 -9.65 4.95
C LEU A 105 -12.74 -11.12 4.55
N GLU A 106 -13.46 -11.58 3.53
CA GLU A 106 -13.45 -13.00 3.13
C GLU A 106 -12.04 -13.51 2.81
N SER A 107 -11.12 -12.60 2.44
CA SER A 107 -9.69 -12.84 2.32
C SER A 107 -9.03 -13.34 3.61
N ASP A 108 -9.67 -13.15 4.77
CA ASP A 108 -9.18 -13.60 6.07
C ASP A 108 -9.26 -15.11 6.25
N TYR A 109 -10.07 -15.81 5.44
CA TYR A 109 -10.32 -17.24 5.60
C TYR A 109 -10.28 -18.01 4.29
N LYS A 110 -10.27 -17.33 3.14
CA LYS A 110 -10.30 -17.96 1.83
C LYS A 110 -9.43 -17.22 0.82
N ASN A 111 -8.92 -17.93 -0.20
CA ASN A 111 -8.13 -17.34 -1.28
C ASN A 111 -8.97 -16.27 -1.98
N VAL A 112 -8.48 -15.03 -2.00
CA VAL A 112 -9.27 -13.88 -2.42
C VAL A 112 -9.70 -13.95 -3.89
N VAL A 113 -8.90 -14.61 -4.74
CA VAL A 113 -9.20 -14.82 -6.16
C VAL A 113 -10.40 -15.73 -6.32
N ARG A 114 -10.40 -16.88 -5.62
CA ARG A 114 -11.49 -17.85 -5.68
C ARG A 114 -12.77 -17.37 -5.00
N THR A 115 -12.64 -16.64 -3.89
CA THR A 115 -13.79 -16.28 -3.03
C THR A 115 -14.53 -15.06 -3.56
N LYS A 116 -13.80 -14.04 -4.01
CA LYS A 116 -14.39 -12.81 -4.56
C LYS A 116 -14.60 -12.86 -6.08
N GLY A 117 -14.38 -14.04 -6.71
CA GLY A 117 -14.45 -14.21 -8.15
C GLY A 117 -13.58 -13.21 -8.91
N LEU A 118 -12.41 -12.87 -8.37
CA LEU A 118 -11.54 -11.90 -9.03
C LEU A 118 -11.00 -12.53 -10.31
N THR A 119 -11.09 -11.79 -11.40
CA THR A 119 -10.48 -12.10 -12.68
C THR A 119 -9.29 -11.17 -12.87
N ALA A 120 -8.39 -11.49 -13.79
CA ALA A 120 -7.32 -10.57 -14.19
C ALA A 120 -7.85 -9.17 -14.52
N GLU A 121 -8.99 -9.10 -15.22
CA GLU A 121 -9.64 -7.83 -15.60
C GLU A 121 -10.15 -7.05 -14.37
N THR A 122 -10.81 -7.71 -13.42
CA THR A 122 -11.32 -7.01 -12.23
C THR A 122 -10.18 -6.56 -11.32
N ILE A 123 -9.09 -7.32 -11.24
CA ILE A 123 -7.85 -6.89 -10.56
C ILE A 123 -7.27 -5.66 -11.25
N ALA A 124 -7.08 -5.68 -12.58
CA ALA A 124 -6.55 -4.56 -13.34
C ALA A 124 -7.40 -3.28 -13.16
N LYS A 125 -8.74 -3.41 -13.18
CA LYS A 125 -9.66 -2.30 -12.96
C LYS A 125 -9.56 -1.72 -11.54
N LYS A 126 -9.40 -2.58 -10.53
CA LYS A 126 -9.19 -2.16 -9.13
C LYS A 126 -7.83 -1.48 -8.95
N LEU A 127 -6.77 -2.00 -9.57
CA LEU A 127 -5.45 -1.38 -9.60
C LEU A 127 -5.47 -0.01 -10.25
N ARG A 128 -6.10 0.13 -11.41
CA ARG A 128 -6.26 1.43 -12.08
C ARG A 128 -6.90 2.48 -11.16
N LYS A 129 -7.94 2.09 -10.41
CA LYS A 129 -8.57 2.98 -9.42
C LYS A 129 -7.60 3.35 -8.29
N LEU A 130 -6.87 2.37 -7.75
CA LEU A 130 -5.88 2.59 -6.70
C LEU A 130 -4.78 3.55 -7.16
N VAL A 131 -4.14 3.27 -8.30
CA VAL A 131 -3.08 4.11 -8.89
C VAL A 131 -3.57 5.53 -9.10
N ASN A 132 -4.72 5.72 -9.74
CA ASN A 132 -5.30 7.05 -9.98
C ASN A 132 -5.63 7.78 -8.65
N GLY A 133 -6.05 7.05 -7.62
CA GLY A 133 -6.30 7.62 -6.29
C GLY A 133 -5.02 8.09 -5.62
N CYS A 134 -3.96 7.28 -5.67
CA CYS A 134 -2.65 7.61 -5.12
C CYS A 134 -1.99 8.78 -5.87
N GLU A 135 -2.10 8.83 -7.20
CA GLU A 135 -1.60 9.95 -8.00
C GLU A 135 -2.28 11.26 -7.62
N LYS A 136 -3.62 11.29 -7.60
CA LYS A 136 -4.39 12.49 -7.21
C LYS A 136 -4.14 12.92 -5.77
N PHE A 137 -3.81 11.98 -4.89
CA PHE A 137 -3.34 12.28 -3.55
C PHE A 137 -1.97 12.96 -3.60
N LEU A 138 -1.01 12.34 -4.30
CA LEU A 138 0.36 12.83 -4.41
C LEU A 138 0.41 14.23 -5.05
N GLU A 139 -0.34 14.46 -6.13
CA GLU A 139 -0.45 15.75 -6.81
C GLU A 139 -0.87 16.90 -5.89
N LYS A 140 -1.69 16.62 -4.88
CA LYS A 140 -2.11 17.64 -3.91
C LYS A 140 -1.02 17.93 -2.89
N ILE A 141 -0.33 16.90 -2.40
CA ILE A 141 0.61 17.06 -1.29
C ILE A 141 2.02 17.42 -1.73
N LYS A 142 2.40 17.11 -2.98
CA LYS A 142 3.77 17.35 -3.46
C LYS A 142 4.02 18.83 -3.78
N SER A 143 5.25 19.26 -3.58
CA SER A 143 5.80 20.49 -4.13
C SER A 143 6.24 20.24 -5.59
N PRO A 144 5.70 20.96 -6.59
CA PRO A 144 6.05 20.73 -8.00
C PRO A 144 7.56 20.82 -8.28
N ASP A 145 8.26 21.74 -7.63
CA ASP A 145 9.67 22.04 -7.92
C ASP A 145 10.66 21.26 -7.04
N GLN A 146 10.20 20.74 -5.90
CA GLN A 146 11.08 20.12 -4.90
C GLN A 146 10.87 18.61 -4.76
N TYR A 147 9.75 18.09 -5.26
CA TYR A 147 9.45 16.66 -5.17
C TYR A 147 10.37 15.84 -6.06
N LYS A 148 11.08 14.89 -5.46
CA LYS A 148 11.95 13.96 -6.20
C LYS A 148 11.29 12.58 -6.25
N PRO A 149 10.81 12.12 -7.43
CA PRO A 149 10.30 10.77 -7.58
C PRO A 149 11.36 9.75 -7.19
N SER A 150 10.96 8.70 -6.46
CA SER A 150 11.88 7.64 -6.08
C SER A 150 12.23 6.71 -7.24
N TYR A 151 11.42 6.68 -8.31
CA TYR A 151 11.63 5.89 -9.51
C TYR A 151 11.93 6.82 -10.70
N THR A 152 12.94 6.47 -11.47
CA THR A 152 13.31 7.19 -12.70
C THR A 152 12.37 6.83 -13.84
N SER A 153 12.47 7.57 -14.95
CA SER A 153 11.75 7.25 -16.19
C SER A 153 12.16 5.90 -16.83
N GLU A 154 13.26 5.29 -16.37
CA GLU A 154 13.74 3.99 -16.86
C GLU A 154 12.96 2.82 -16.24
N ALA A 155 12.40 3.02 -15.04
CA ALA A 155 11.64 2.02 -14.28
C ALA A 155 10.24 1.81 -14.88
N THR A 156 10.19 1.24 -16.07
CA THR A 156 8.96 0.97 -16.82
C THR A 156 8.58 -0.50 -16.77
N TRP A 157 7.32 -0.79 -17.06
CA TRP A 157 6.84 -2.17 -17.22
C TRP A 157 7.65 -2.93 -18.27
N ASP A 158 7.89 -2.33 -19.44
CA ASP A 158 8.55 -3.01 -20.55
C ASP A 158 10.01 -3.37 -20.23
N VAL A 159 10.72 -2.52 -19.49
CA VAL A 159 12.10 -2.78 -19.05
C VAL A 159 12.15 -3.78 -17.88
N SER A 160 11.25 -3.65 -16.91
CA SER A 160 11.38 -4.34 -15.61
C SER A 160 10.59 -5.64 -15.52
N CYS A 161 9.40 -5.67 -16.12
CA CYS A 161 8.37 -6.68 -15.84
C CYS A 161 8.04 -7.56 -17.05
N SER A 162 8.19 -7.08 -18.30
CA SER A 162 7.73 -7.84 -19.48
C SER A 162 8.37 -9.23 -19.62
N ASN A 163 9.65 -9.37 -19.26
CA ASN A 163 10.34 -10.68 -19.29
C ASN A 163 9.96 -11.60 -18.13
N ASN A 164 9.63 -11.02 -16.96
CA ASN A 164 9.21 -11.77 -15.79
C ASN A 164 8.10 -11.02 -15.02
N PRO A 165 6.84 -11.10 -15.48
CA PRO A 165 5.75 -10.36 -14.85
C PRO A 165 5.50 -10.76 -13.40
N GLU A 166 5.83 -12.02 -13.05
CA GLU A 166 5.71 -12.52 -11.67
C GLU A 166 6.62 -11.76 -10.70
N ALA A 167 7.83 -11.34 -11.13
CA ALA A 167 8.72 -10.57 -10.26
C ALA A 167 8.07 -9.27 -9.77
N CYS A 168 7.41 -8.52 -10.67
CA CYS A 168 6.71 -7.30 -10.31
C CYS A 168 5.42 -7.58 -9.52
N ALA A 169 4.72 -8.69 -9.80
CA ALA A 169 3.59 -9.13 -8.99
C ALA A 169 4.02 -9.42 -7.54
N VAL A 170 5.16 -10.10 -7.34
CA VAL A 170 5.76 -10.36 -6.03
C VAL A 170 6.09 -9.06 -5.30
N VAL A 171 6.64 -8.06 -6.00
CA VAL A 171 6.86 -6.72 -5.42
C VAL A 171 5.56 -6.13 -4.91
N LEU A 172 4.53 -6.04 -5.75
CA LEU A 172 3.24 -5.45 -5.37
C LEU A 172 2.57 -6.19 -4.20
N VAL A 173 2.53 -7.52 -4.23
CA VAL A 173 1.98 -8.34 -3.13
C VAL A 173 2.76 -8.07 -1.84
N GLY A 174 4.09 -8.02 -1.92
CA GLY A 174 4.95 -7.81 -0.75
C GLY A 174 4.85 -6.41 -0.15
N ILE A 175 4.67 -5.37 -0.96
CA ILE A 175 4.53 -3.98 -0.49
C ILE A 175 3.09 -3.57 -0.17
N ALA A 176 2.09 -4.37 -0.56
CA ALA A 176 0.70 -4.06 -0.31
C ALA A 176 0.36 -3.82 1.18
N PRO A 177 0.90 -4.58 2.16
CA PRO A 177 0.76 -4.24 3.58
C PRO A 177 1.29 -2.85 3.95
N MET A 178 2.47 -2.49 3.43
CA MET A 178 3.08 -1.17 3.67
C MET A 178 2.24 -0.05 3.06
N LEU A 179 1.77 -0.21 1.82
CA LEU A 179 0.86 0.74 1.18
C LEU A 179 -0.43 0.92 1.98
N TYR A 180 -1.06 -0.19 2.39
CA TYR A 180 -2.27 -0.16 3.20
C TYR A 180 -2.05 0.57 4.53
N THR A 181 -1.02 0.20 5.28
CA THR A 181 -0.74 0.79 6.60
C THR A 181 -0.38 2.26 6.47
N GLY A 182 0.53 2.61 5.55
CA GLY A 182 0.96 4.00 5.37
C GLY A 182 -0.22 4.92 5.05
N LEU A 183 -1.11 4.53 4.13
CA LEU A 183 -2.28 5.32 3.76
C LEU A 183 -3.29 5.45 4.92
N ARG A 184 -3.46 4.39 5.73
CA ARG A 184 -4.34 4.41 6.90
C ARG A 184 -3.78 5.26 8.03
N CYS A 185 -2.50 5.10 8.36
CA CYS A 185 -1.81 5.89 9.38
C CYS A 185 -1.82 7.38 9.02
N LEU A 186 -1.51 7.74 7.77
CA LEU A 186 -1.62 9.13 7.32
C LEU A 186 -3.03 9.68 7.46
N ARG A 187 -4.06 8.89 7.11
CA ARG A 187 -5.46 9.33 7.25
C ARG A 187 -5.82 9.61 8.71
N GLU A 188 -5.45 8.71 9.61
CA GLU A 188 -5.70 8.83 11.05
C GLU A 188 -4.99 10.05 11.63
N ALA A 189 -3.67 10.17 11.41
CA ALA A 189 -2.89 11.32 11.88
C ALA A 189 -3.41 12.65 11.32
N SER A 190 -3.85 12.68 10.06
CA SER A 190 -4.41 13.89 9.44
C SER A 190 -5.80 14.26 9.95
N HIS A 191 -6.56 13.29 10.47
CA HIS A 191 -7.88 13.54 11.07
C HIS A 191 -7.73 14.05 12.51
N ASP A 192 -6.84 13.46 13.30
CA ASP A 192 -6.62 13.88 14.69
C ASP A 192 -6.09 15.31 14.76
N ASP A 193 -5.24 15.70 13.80
CA ASP A 193 -4.76 17.08 13.63
C ASP A 193 -5.88 18.08 13.26
N THR A 194 -7.07 17.61 12.86
CA THR A 194 -8.24 18.49 12.59
C THR A 194 -9.15 18.70 13.79
N LEU A 195 -8.99 17.92 14.86
CA LEU A 195 -9.81 18.05 16.06
C LEU A 195 -9.23 19.14 16.99
N PRO A 196 -10.07 19.87 17.75
CA PRO A 196 -9.60 20.82 18.75
C PRO A 196 -8.67 20.08 19.70
N VAL A 197 -7.42 20.55 19.80
CA VAL A 197 -6.36 19.92 20.59
C VAL A 197 -6.87 19.66 22.01
N SER A 198 -7.11 18.39 22.33
CA SER A 198 -7.16 17.98 23.73
C SER A 198 -5.81 18.39 24.35
N PRO A 199 -5.75 19.02 25.53
CA PRO A 199 -4.50 19.51 26.13
C PRO A 199 -3.44 18.41 26.38
N PHE A 200 -3.76 17.15 26.08
CA PHE A 200 -2.91 15.97 26.23
C PHE A 200 -2.44 15.34 24.90
N ALA A 201 -2.88 15.83 23.73
CA ALA A 201 -2.51 15.27 22.43
C ALA A 201 -1.51 16.20 21.70
N PRO A 202 -0.26 15.76 21.43
CA PRO A 202 0.74 16.65 20.88
C PRO A 202 0.49 16.95 19.40
N CYS A 203 0.53 18.25 19.02
CA CYS A 203 0.46 18.79 17.64
C CYS A 203 1.64 18.38 16.72
N THR A 204 2.29 17.24 16.98
CA THR A 204 3.53 16.79 16.32
C THR A 204 3.34 15.48 15.54
N ILE A 205 2.18 14.83 15.64
CA ILE A 205 1.94 13.47 15.13
C ILE A 205 1.99 13.45 13.59
N LEU A 206 1.31 14.37 12.90
CA LEU A 206 1.25 14.33 11.43
C LEU A 206 2.63 14.56 10.78
N GLY A 207 3.42 15.49 11.31
CA GLY A 207 4.77 15.76 10.78
C GLY A 207 5.69 14.54 10.92
N ASN A 208 5.66 13.88 12.07
CA ASN A 208 6.41 12.65 12.30
C ASN A 208 5.93 11.51 11.39
N VAL A 209 4.61 11.35 11.23
CA VAL A 209 4.05 10.33 10.34
C VAL A 209 4.42 10.62 8.88
N LEU A 210 4.33 11.86 8.40
CA LEU A 210 4.75 12.24 7.04
C LEU A 210 6.21 11.87 6.78
N LYS A 211 7.11 12.16 7.74
CA LYS A 211 8.51 11.77 7.66
C LYS A 211 8.68 10.24 7.66
N ALA A 212 8.00 9.54 8.56
CA ALA A 212 8.07 8.08 8.67
C ALA A 212 7.56 7.36 7.40
N VAL A 213 6.57 7.95 6.72
CA VAL A 213 6.04 7.41 5.47
C VAL A 213 6.82 7.88 4.23
N GLY A 214 7.90 8.66 4.42
CA GLY A 214 8.91 8.96 3.41
C GLY A 214 8.81 10.36 2.79
N TYR A 215 7.90 11.23 3.24
CA TYR A 215 7.81 12.60 2.72
C TYR A 215 8.63 13.57 3.56
N GLU A 216 9.63 14.19 2.93
CA GLU A 216 10.34 15.30 3.55
C GLU A 216 9.52 16.59 3.47
N ARG A 217 9.71 17.47 4.47
CA ARG A 217 8.93 18.72 4.55
C ARG A 217 9.13 19.63 3.33
N SER A 218 10.34 19.65 2.77
CA SER A 218 10.66 20.41 1.54
C SER A 218 9.94 19.86 0.31
N GLU A 219 9.72 18.54 0.26
CA GLU A 219 9.03 17.90 -0.87
C GLU A 219 7.51 18.07 -0.79
N CYS A 220 7.00 18.55 0.34
CA CYS A 220 5.59 18.83 0.56
C CYS A 220 5.21 20.24 0.09
N CYS A 221 3.96 20.42 -0.32
CA CYS A 221 3.45 21.74 -0.69
C CYS A 221 3.40 22.67 0.54
N ALA A 222 3.59 23.98 0.32
CA ALA A 222 3.63 24.97 1.41
C ALA A 222 2.32 25.05 2.24
N LYS A 223 1.20 24.52 1.72
CA LYS A 223 -0.13 24.54 2.36
C LYS A 223 -0.41 23.29 3.20
N ILE A 224 0.60 22.45 3.46
CA ILE A 224 0.39 21.17 4.14
C ILE A 224 -0.10 21.40 5.59
N SER A 225 -1.22 20.76 5.93
CA SER A 225 -1.86 20.72 7.24
C SER A 225 -2.68 19.43 7.34
N GLY A 226 -3.09 19.00 8.54
CA GLY A 226 -3.96 17.83 8.71
C GLY A 226 -5.21 17.90 7.85
N SER A 227 -5.94 19.02 7.90
CA SER A 227 -7.14 19.21 7.07
C SER A 227 -6.89 19.06 5.58
N TYR A 228 -5.72 19.53 5.11
CA TYR A 228 -5.33 19.47 3.71
C TYR A 228 -4.95 18.03 3.30
N VAL A 229 -4.12 17.35 4.10
CA VAL A 229 -3.73 15.95 3.88
C VAL A 229 -4.95 15.03 3.93
N PHE A 230 -5.86 15.23 4.88
CA PHE A 230 -7.09 14.45 5.00
C PHE A 230 -7.97 14.59 3.75
N LYS A 231 -8.18 15.82 3.28
CA LYS A 231 -8.90 16.10 2.02
C LYS A 231 -8.19 15.50 0.80
N ALA A 232 -6.86 15.54 0.75
CA ALA A 232 -6.10 14.91 -0.32
C ALA A 232 -6.27 13.39 -0.33
N LEU A 233 -6.25 12.76 0.85
CA LEU A 233 -6.51 11.33 1.05
C LEU A 233 -7.95 10.94 0.71
N GLY A 234 -8.88 11.89 0.61
CA GLY A 234 -10.23 11.64 0.09
C GLY A 234 -10.24 11.03 -1.32
N ASN A 235 -9.16 11.21 -2.10
CA ASN A 235 -8.98 10.55 -3.39
C ASN A 235 -8.73 9.02 -3.27
N VAL A 236 -8.20 8.57 -2.13
CA VAL A 236 -7.95 7.15 -1.84
C VAL A 236 -9.17 6.58 -1.11
N LYS A 237 -10.10 6.02 -1.88
CA LYS A 237 -11.36 5.48 -1.32
C LYS A 237 -11.12 4.23 -0.50
N PHE A 238 -12.01 3.97 0.46
CA PHE A 238 -11.95 2.76 1.31
C PHE A 238 -11.83 1.46 0.50
N GLN A 239 -12.55 1.34 -0.62
CA GLN A 239 -12.47 0.19 -1.53
C GLN A 239 -11.06 -0.06 -2.11
N MET A 240 -10.24 0.99 -2.24
CA MET A 240 -8.85 0.86 -2.70
C MET A 240 -7.97 0.27 -1.59
N LEU A 241 -8.22 0.63 -0.34
CA LEU A 241 -7.54 0.04 0.83
C LEU A 241 -7.93 -1.43 1.01
N VAL A 242 -9.20 -1.77 0.79
CA VAL A 242 -9.65 -3.18 0.72
C VAL A 242 -8.92 -3.94 -0.39
N THR A 243 -8.74 -3.31 -1.55
CA THR A 243 -7.99 -3.93 -2.66
C THR A 243 -6.54 -4.19 -2.26
N LEU A 244 -5.85 -3.25 -1.63
CA LEU A 244 -4.49 -3.47 -1.12
C LEU A 244 -4.43 -4.62 -0.12
N TYR A 245 -5.39 -4.66 0.82
CA TYR A 245 -5.48 -5.74 1.79
C TYR A 245 -5.69 -7.12 1.14
N ASP A 246 -6.60 -7.18 0.16
CA ASP A 246 -6.88 -8.38 -0.62
C ASP A 246 -5.63 -8.86 -1.39
N LEU A 247 -4.94 -7.94 -2.07
CA LEU A 247 -3.76 -8.24 -2.88
C LEU A 247 -2.53 -8.61 -2.06
N ALA A 248 -2.45 -8.18 -0.80
CA ALA A 248 -1.39 -8.62 0.10
C ALA A 248 -1.41 -10.13 0.34
N GLY A 249 -2.53 -10.81 0.06
CA GLY A 249 -2.65 -12.26 0.21
C GLY A 249 -2.28 -12.70 1.62
N PHE A 250 -2.61 -11.89 2.63
CA PHE A 250 -2.04 -11.96 3.98
C PHE A 250 -1.98 -13.40 4.50
N TRP A 251 -3.07 -14.14 4.38
CA TRP A 251 -3.17 -15.49 4.91
C TRP A 251 -2.70 -16.63 3.99
N ALA A 252 -2.34 -16.31 2.75
CA ALA A 252 -1.62 -17.23 1.87
C ALA A 252 -0.10 -17.16 2.12
N PHE A 253 0.42 -16.02 2.57
CA PHE A 253 1.86 -15.78 2.61
C PHE A 253 2.45 -15.44 3.98
N TYR A 254 1.67 -14.92 4.94
CA TYR A 254 2.12 -14.48 6.26
C TYR A 254 1.56 -15.36 7.38
#